data_AF-A0A7S2CEG4-F1
#
_entry.id   AF-A0A7S2CEG4-F1
#
_cell.length_a   1.000
_cell.length_b   1.000
_cell.length_c   1.000
_cell.angle_alpha   90.00
_cell.angle_beta   90.00
_cell.angle_gamma   90.00
#
_symmetry.space_group_name_H-M   'P 1'
#
loop_
_entity.id
_entity.type
_entity.pdbx_description
1 polymer ?
#
loop_
_entity_poly.entity_id
_entity_poly.type
_entity_poly.pdbx_seq_one_letter_code
_entity_poly.pdbx_strand_id
1 'polypeptide(L)'
;MNVVSEVTGCPMYFTPQKYWPKALAEKYIGGKTPFGLLRDPYERLVAFFRGNMTGYGGSYPEYIKTCDVNGAVKLMMKRLLEGGDPYAKGCTFIPQAEYFERPYGIQLPVNLRQFPASMNRVFSEHGYPASFQITISDVQHVLLCSQVWPGDLDEEARRMVRKVYWRDFELLCKYFGYCDPDENCCLWQVPTMCPDRVLALGYHGTALNISNRAR
;
A
#
# COMPACT_ATOMS: atom_id res chain seq x y z
N MET A 1 10.46 -8.36 -18.28
CA MET A 1 9.78 -7.59 -19.34
C MET A 1 10.15 -6.13 -19.15
N ASN A 2 11.02 -5.58 -19.99
CA ASN A 2 11.45 -4.17 -19.92
C ASN A 2 10.58 -3.29 -20.84
N VAL A 3 9.27 -3.55 -20.87
CA VAL A 3 8.35 -2.73 -21.67
C VAL A 3 7.98 -1.53 -20.82
N VAL A 4 8.12 -0.33 -21.38
CA VAL A 4 7.78 0.95 -20.75
C VAL A 4 6.52 1.50 -21.42
N SER A 5 5.63 2.08 -20.61
CA SER A 5 4.42 2.76 -21.10
C SER A 5 4.78 4.10 -21.71
N GLU A 6 4.35 4.35 -22.95
CA GLU A 6 4.55 5.64 -23.62
C GLU A 6 3.73 6.78 -22.99
N VAL A 7 2.68 6.44 -22.23
CA VAL A 7 1.80 7.43 -21.58
C VAL A 7 2.36 7.87 -20.23
N THR A 8 2.90 6.93 -19.45
CA THR A 8 3.30 7.17 -18.06
C THR A 8 4.82 7.20 -17.86
N GLY A 9 5.61 6.73 -18.83
CA GLY A 9 7.06 6.52 -18.67
C GLY A 9 7.41 5.39 -17.69
N CYS A 10 6.42 4.71 -17.12
CA CYS A 10 6.60 3.63 -16.16
C CYS A 10 6.88 2.29 -16.83
N PRO A 11 7.64 1.38 -16.19
CA PRO A 11 7.59 -0.03 -16.55
C PRO A 11 6.15 -0.53 -16.52
N MET A 12 5.73 -1.33 -17.50
CA MET A 12 4.33 -1.75 -17.67
C MET A 12 3.72 -2.41 -16.42
N TYR A 13 4.53 -3.11 -15.61
CA TYR A 13 4.08 -3.75 -14.38
C TYR A 13 3.79 -2.76 -13.23
N PHE A 14 4.20 -1.49 -13.36
CA PHE A 14 3.81 -0.36 -12.50
C PHE A 14 2.86 0.62 -13.20
N THR A 15 2.37 0.30 -14.39
CA THR A 15 1.44 1.18 -15.11
C THR A 15 0.00 0.76 -14.80
N PRO A 16 -0.90 1.70 -14.44
CA PRO A 16 -2.33 1.43 -14.37
C PRO A 16 -2.89 0.85 -15.67
N GLN A 17 -3.74 -0.17 -15.57
CA GLN A 17 -4.17 -0.97 -16.72
C GLN A 17 -4.96 -0.17 -17.76
N LYS A 18 -5.57 0.96 -17.37
CA LYS A 18 -6.22 1.90 -18.28
C LYS A 18 -5.27 2.51 -19.34
N TYR A 19 -3.97 2.50 -19.08
CA TYR A 19 -2.93 2.98 -20.00
C TYR A 19 -2.19 1.85 -20.72
N TRP A 20 -2.60 0.60 -20.55
CA TRP A 20 -1.98 -0.51 -21.26
C TRP A 20 -2.42 -0.52 -22.72
N PRO A 21 -1.51 -0.88 -23.67
CA PRO A 21 -1.91 -1.15 -25.03
C PRO A 21 -3.02 -2.22 -25.06
N LYS A 22 -4.09 -1.97 -25.83
CA LYS A 22 -5.28 -2.84 -25.85
C LYS A 22 -4.94 -4.32 -26.03
N ALA A 23 -4.12 -4.65 -27.02
CA ALA A 23 -3.70 -6.03 -27.30
C ALA A 23 -2.96 -6.69 -26.12
N LEU A 24 -2.20 -5.90 -25.36
CA LEU A 24 -1.50 -6.38 -24.16
C LEU A 24 -2.48 -6.64 -23.02
N ALA A 25 -3.39 -5.70 -22.77
CA ALA A 25 -4.41 -5.84 -21.73
C ALA A 25 -5.34 -7.03 -22.03
N GLU A 26 -5.79 -7.19 -23.28
CA GLU A 26 -6.59 -8.35 -23.69
C GLU A 26 -5.84 -9.67 -23.50
N LYS A 27 -4.54 -9.72 -23.84
CA LYS A 27 -3.73 -10.93 -23.63
C LYS A 27 -3.64 -11.34 -22.16
N TYR A 28 -3.39 -10.38 -21.25
CA TYR A 28 -3.13 -10.69 -19.84
C TYR A 28 -4.39 -10.71 -18.98
N ILE A 29 -5.37 -9.85 -19.27
CA ILE A 29 -6.54 -9.59 -18.42
C ILE A 29 -7.85 -9.96 -19.14
N GLY A 30 -7.86 -9.98 -20.47
CA GLY A 30 -9.06 -10.29 -21.25
C GLY A 30 -9.71 -11.62 -20.83
N GLY A 31 -11.02 -11.57 -20.57
CA GLY A 31 -11.82 -12.72 -20.13
C GLY A 31 -11.54 -13.18 -18.69
N LYS A 32 -10.73 -12.45 -17.91
CA LYS A 32 -10.40 -12.76 -16.52
C LYS A 32 -10.97 -11.71 -15.58
N THR A 33 -11.10 -12.08 -14.31
CA THR A 33 -11.41 -11.13 -13.23
C THR A 33 -10.11 -10.71 -12.54
N PRO A 34 -9.59 -9.49 -12.79
CA PRO A 34 -8.39 -9.01 -12.12
C PRO A 34 -8.68 -8.76 -10.64
N PHE A 35 -7.82 -9.27 -9.77
CA PHE A 35 -7.79 -8.94 -8.36
C PHE A 35 -6.54 -8.10 -8.03
N GLY A 36 -6.56 -7.41 -6.91
CA GLY A 36 -5.41 -6.62 -6.46
C GLY A 36 -5.47 -6.30 -4.98
N LEU A 37 -4.29 -6.19 -4.37
CA LEU A 37 -4.15 -5.80 -2.97
C LEU A 37 -4.47 -4.31 -2.83
N LEU A 38 -5.36 -3.98 -1.89
CA LEU A 38 -5.62 -2.61 -1.49
C LEU A 38 -5.11 -2.40 -0.07
N ARG A 39 -4.15 -1.48 0.04
CA ARG A 39 -3.37 -1.16 1.23
C ARG A 39 -3.72 0.23 1.73
N ASP A 40 -3.71 0.39 3.05
CA ASP A 40 -3.79 1.70 3.68
C ASP A 40 -2.65 2.63 3.19
N PRO A 41 -2.95 3.87 2.72
CA PRO A 41 -1.93 4.76 2.19
C PRO A 41 -0.80 5.08 3.18
N TYR A 42 -1.08 5.23 4.47
CA TYR A 42 -0.03 5.48 5.46
C TYR A 42 0.87 4.27 5.61
N GLU A 43 0.27 3.10 5.79
CA GLU A 43 1.00 1.84 5.97
C GLU A 43 1.83 1.49 4.73
N ARG A 44 1.34 1.82 3.53
CA ARG A 44 2.09 1.73 2.27
C ARG A 44 3.35 2.59 2.27
N LEU A 45 3.24 3.85 2.65
CA LEU A 45 4.38 4.79 2.65
C LEU A 45 5.41 4.44 3.72
N VAL A 46 4.95 4.01 4.90
CA VAL A 46 5.84 3.47 5.94
C VAL A 46 6.57 2.24 5.43
N ALA A 47 5.91 1.34 4.69
CA ALA A 47 6.58 0.18 4.11
C ALA A 47 7.57 0.54 3.00
N PHE A 48 7.29 1.57 2.20
CA PHE A 48 8.27 2.10 1.24
C PHE A 48 9.53 2.58 1.96
N PHE A 49 9.37 3.38 3.02
CA PHE A 49 10.48 3.82 3.87
C PHE A 49 11.26 2.61 4.41
N ARG A 50 10.58 1.69 5.10
CA ARG A 50 11.20 0.49 5.70
C ARG A 50 11.86 -0.44 4.69
N GLY A 51 11.44 -0.41 3.42
CA GLY A 51 12.11 -1.15 2.36
C GLY A 51 13.44 -0.53 1.95
N ASN A 52 13.55 0.80 1.95
CA ASN A 52 14.73 1.58 1.53
C ASN A 52 15.40 1.07 0.24
N MET A 53 14.63 0.52 -0.69
CA MET A 53 15.15 -0.06 -1.91
C MET A 53 15.39 1.03 -2.96
N THR A 54 16.59 1.05 -3.53
CA THR A 54 16.95 1.98 -4.62
C THR A 54 15.95 1.86 -5.77
N GLY A 55 15.37 2.99 -6.17
CA GLY A 55 14.36 3.04 -7.24
C GLY A 55 12.95 2.62 -6.83
N TYR A 56 12.72 2.19 -5.59
CA TYR A 56 11.40 1.79 -5.09
C TYR A 56 10.80 2.84 -4.13
N GLY A 57 10.81 4.11 -4.54
CA GLY A 57 10.17 5.23 -3.81
C GLY A 57 10.80 5.65 -2.47
N GLY A 58 11.35 4.72 -1.68
CA GLY A 58 11.73 4.92 -0.28
C GLY A 58 13.22 5.03 0.02
N SER A 59 14.08 5.16 -0.99
CA SER A 59 15.52 5.28 -0.81
C SER A 59 15.93 6.63 -0.20
N TYR A 60 15.97 6.70 1.13
CA TYR A 60 16.28 7.90 1.92
C TYR A 60 17.27 7.57 3.06
N PRO A 61 18.56 7.34 2.73
CA PRO A 61 19.54 6.84 3.69
C PRO A 61 19.69 7.69 4.95
N GLU A 62 19.52 9.01 4.82
CA GLU A 62 19.64 9.96 5.93
C GLU A 62 18.54 9.77 6.99
N TYR A 63 17.31 9.45 6.58
CA TYR A 63 16.20 9.19 7.49
C TYR A 63 16.21 7.77 8.05
N ILE A 64 16.74 6.80 7.27
CA ILE A 64 16.84 5.40 7.71
C ILE A 64 17.82 5.24 8.88
N LYS A 65 18.90 6.02 8.91
CA LYS A 65 19.89 5.99 10.01
C LYS A 65 19.27 6.26 11.38
N THR A 66 18.24 7.10 11.43
CA THR A 66 17.56 7.51 12.67
C THR A 66 16.14 6.95 12.78
N CYS A 67 15.72 6.14 11.80
CA CYS A 67 14.33 5.69 11.65
C CYS A 67 13.30 6.84 11.69
N ASP A 68 13.64 8.02 11.13
CA ASP A 68 12.72 9.15 11.04
C ASP A 68 11.72 8.97 9.89
N VAL A 69 10.71 8.12 10.12
CA VAL A 69 9.67 7.83 9.14
C VAL A 69 8.82 9.07 8.82
N ASN A 70 8.56 9.94 9.80
CA ASN A 70 7.73 11.12 9.63
C ASN A 70 8.41 12.12 8.70
N GLY A 71 9.69 12.43 8.94
CA GLY A 71 10.49 13.28 8.06
C GLY A 71 10.59 12.72 6.64
N ALA A 72 10.83 11.41 6.50
CA ALA A 72 10.89 10.76 5.19
C ALA A 72 9.56 10.86 4.42
N VAL A 73 8.43 10.55 5.07
CA VAL A 73 7.10 10.63 4.45
C VAL A 73 6.74 12.07 4.07
N LYS A 74 7.06 13.05 4.92
CA LYS A 74 6.89 14.48 4.56
C LYS A 74 7.65 14.84 3.30
N LEU A 75 8.92 14.42 3.20
CA LEU A 75 9.74 14.67 2.01
C LEU A 75 9.17 14.00 0.76
N MET A 76 8.70 12.75 0.88
CA MET A 76 8.04 12.03 -0.22
C MET A 76 6.82 12.81 -0.73
N MET A 77 5.93 13.22 0.18
CA MET A 77 4.69 13.90 -0.19
C MET A 77 4.94 15.30 -0.73
N LYS A 78 5.87 16.07 -0.14
CA LYS A 78 6.27 17.38 -0.67
C LYS A 78 6.76 17.28 -2.11
N ARG A 79 7.64 16.33 -2.41
CA ARG A 79 8.14 16.09 -3.78
C ARG A 79 7.03 15.73 -4.77
N LEU A 80 6.05 14.91 -4.37
CA LEU A 80 4.91 14.58 -5.22
C LEU A 80 4.01 15.79 -5.48
N LEU A 81 3.73 16.56 -4.43
CA LEU A 81 2.86 17.75 -4.50
C LEU A 81 3.50 18.89 -5.29
N GLU A 82 4.82 19.07 -5.19
CA GLU A 82 5.58 20.10 -5.93
C GLU A 82 5.83 19.69 -7.38
N GLY A 83 6.19 18.43 -7.63
CA GLY A 83 6.49 17.93 -8.96
C GLY A 83 5.24 17.71 -9.82
N GLY A 84 4.09 17.42 -9.21
CA GLY A 84 2.84 17.14 -9.91
C GLY A 84 2.83 15.86 -10.74
N ASP A 85 3.94 15.12 -10.79
CA ASP A 85 4.10 13.88 -11.54
C ASP A 85 4.01 12.64 -10.61
N PRO A 86 2.87 11.91 -10.60
CA PRO A 86 2.72 10.70 -9.81
C PRO A 86 3.57 9.52 -10.32
N TYR A 87 4.15 9.64 -11.52
CA TYR A 87 4.99 8.61 -12.16
C TYR A 87 6.47 8.73 -11.78
N ALA A 88 6.84 9.76 -11.01
CA ALA A 88 8.19 9.92 -10.50
C ALA A 88 8.67 8.71 -9.65
N LYS A 89 9.99 8.60 -9.47
CA LYS A 89 10.66 7.60 -8.61
C LYS A 89 10.29 6.15 -8.93
N GLY A 90 10.25 5.80 -10.21
CA GLY A 90 9.97 4.44 -10.65
C GLY A 90 8.50 4.05 -10.47
N CYS A 91 7.60 5.03 -10.45
CA CYS A 91 6.15 4.83 -10.46
C CYS A 91 5.57 4.16 -9.22
N THR A 92 6.31 4.15 -8.11
CA THR A 92 5.87 3.52 -6.87
C THR A 92 4.82 4.33 -6.12
N PHE A 93 4.72 5.63 -6.40
CA PHE A 93 3.82 6.54 -5.67
C PHE A 93 2.44 6.72 -6.30
N ILE A 94 2.16 6.07 -7.43
CA ILE A 94 0.84 6.12 -8.07
C ILE A 94 -0.24 5.66 -7.06
N PRO A 95 -1.31 6.45 -6.84
CA PRO A 95 -2.45 6.03 -6.03
C PRO A 95 -3.01 4.68 -6.50
N GLN A 96 -3.35 3.80 -5.57
CA GLN A 96 -3.91 2.48 -5.91
C GLN A 96 -5.21 2.62 -6.70
N ALA A 97 -5.98 3.68 -6.45
CA ALA A 97 -7.22 3.96 -7.16
C ALA A 97 -7.06 4.01 -8.69
N GLU A 98 -5.90 4.40 -9.19
CA GLU A 98 -5.61 4.41 -10.63
C GLU A 98 -5.69 3.01 -11.26
N TYR A 99 -5.36 1.97 -10.48
CA TYR A 99 -5.39 0.56 -10.91
C TYR A 99 -6.81 -0.07 -10.83
N PHE A 100 -7.77 0.62 -10.22
CA PHE A 100 -9.18 0.18 -10.17
C PHE A 100 -10.02 0.72 -11.34
N GLU A 101 -9.45 1.61 -12.15
CA GLU A 101 -10.20 2.27 -13.22
C GLU A 101 -10.39 1.38 -14.46
N ARG A 102 -11.52 1.59 -15.12
CA ARG A 102 -11.89 0.90 -16.37
C ARG A 102 -10.96 1.30 -17.52
N PRO A 103 -10.82 0.44 -18.57
CA PRO A 103 -11.60 -0.77 -18.83
C PRO A 103 -11.06 -2.07 -18.20
N TYR A 104 -9.83 -2.10 -17.71
CA TYR A 104 -9.16 -3.34 -17.26
C TYR A 104 -8.72 -3.32 -15.80
N GLY A 105 -9.20 -2.36 -15.00
CA GLY A 105 -8.84 -2.22 -13.60
C GLY A 105 -9.30 -3.38 -12.71
N ILE A 106 -8.76 -3.40 -11.51
CA ILE A 106 -9.05 -4.39 -10.46
C ILE A 106 -10.57 -4.43 -10.18
N GLN A 107 -11.12 -5.64 -10.20
CA GLN A 107 -12.54 -5.90 -9.91
C GLN A 107 -12.73 -6.57 -8.55
N LEU A 108 -11.71 -7.30 -8.07
CA LEU A 108 -11.72 -8.00 -6.78
C LEU A 108 -10.66 -7.39 -5.86
N PRO A 109 -11.02 -6.47 -4.96
CA PRO A 109 -10.09 -5.90 -3.99
C PRO A 109 -9.78 -6.91 -2.90
N VAL A 110 -8.50 -7.10 -2.61
CA VAL A 110 -8.01 -7.94 -1.52
C VAL A 110 -7.56 -7.04 -0.38
N ASN A 111 -8.13 -7.27 0.80
CA ASN A 111 -7.85 -6.45 1.99
C ASN A 111 -6.46 -6.74 2.56
N LEU A 112 -5.50 -5.84 2.41
CA LEU A 112 -4.17 -6.10 2.94
C LEU A 112 -4.13 -6.15 4.47
N ARG A 113 -5.00 -5.42 5.19
CA ARG A 113 -5.04 -5.44 6.68
C ARG A 113 -5.33 -6.83 7.26
N GLN A 114 -5.91 -7.71 6.45
CA GLN A 114 -6.26 -9.10 6.81
C GLN A 114 -5.42 -10.13 6.03
N PHE A 115 -4.29 -9.74 5.45
CA PHE A 115 -3.42 -10.65 4.71
C PHE A 115 -2.68 -11.59 5.69
N PRO A 116 -2.56 -12.90 5.41
CA PRO A 116 -2.93 -13.60 4.16
C PRO A 116 -4.39 -14.07 4.08
N ALA A 117 -5.15 -14.02 5.17
CA ALA A 117 -6.50 -14.58 5.24
C ALA A 117 -7.45 -14.03 4.16
N SER A 118 -7.37 -12.74 3.84
CA SER A 118 -8.17 -12.11 2.77
C SER A 118 -7.85 -12.66 1.38
N MET A 119 -6.58 -12.91 1.06
CA MET A 119 -6.17 -13.48 -0.22
C MET A 119 -6.57 -14.95 -0.34
N ASN A 120 -6.39 -15.69 0.74
CA ASN A 120 -6.79 -17.09 0.86
C ASN A 120 -8.28 -17.30 0.63
N ARG A 121 -9.12 -16.35 1.08
CA ARG A 121 -10.55 -16.32 0.78
C ARG A 121 -10.81 -16.16 -0.71
N VAL A 122 -10.15 -15.20 -1.37
CA VAL A 122 -10.27 -15.02 -2.83
C VAL A 122 -9.85 -16.28 -3.59
N PHE A 123 -8.74 -16.93 -3.20
CA PHE A 123 -8.35 -18.21 -3.80
C PHE A 123 -9.43 -19.27 -3.64
N SER A 124 -9.97 -19.45 -2.44
CA SER A 124 -11.01 -20.45 -2.18
C SER A 124 -12.30 -20.16 -2.94
N GLU A 125 -12.79 -18.92 -2.94
CA GLU A 125 -14.06 -18.51 -3.57
C GLU A 125 -13.99 -18.59 -5.11
N HIS A 126 -12.79 -18.50 -5.69
CA HIS A 126 -12.57 -18.59 -7.13
C HIS A 126 -12.00 -19.96 -7.58
N GLY A 127 -12.08 -20.98 -6.74
CA GLY A 127 -11.79 -22.37 -7.12
C GLY A 127 -10.30 -22.72 -7.27
N TYR A 128 -9.39 -21.91 -6.70
CA TYR A 128 -7.97 -22.26 -6.64
C TYR A 128 -7.75 -23.43 -5.67
N PRO A 129 -6.80 -24.34 -5.95
CA PRO A 129 -6.55 -25.50 -5.09
C PRO A 129 -5.96 -25.09 -3.74
N ALA A 130 -6.10 -25.95 -2.73
CA ALA A 130 -5.57 -25.70 -1.38
C ALA A 130 -4.06 -25.44 -1.33
N SER A 131 -3.29 -25.91 -2.33
CA SER A 131 -1.86 -25.64 -2.46
C SER A 131 -1.51 -24.17 -2.76
N PHE A 132 -2.49 -23.33 -3.09
CA PHE A 132 -2.32 -21.88 -3.27
C PHE A 132 -2.51 -21.10 -1.97
N GLN A 133 -2.94 -21.75 -0.88
CA GLN A 133 -3.13 -21.09 0.40
C GLN A 133 -1.79 -20.57 0.93
N ILE A 134 -1.78 -19.29 1.27
CA ILE A 134 -0.62 -18.56 1.78
C ILE A 134 -0.61 -18.68 3.30
N THR A 135 0.49 -19.17 3.84
CA THR A 135 0.76 -19.21 5.28
C THR A 135 1.54 -17.96 5.70
N ILE A 136 1.59 -17.66 7.01
CA ILE A 136 2.38 -16.53 7.51
C ILE A 136 3.86 -16.65 7.15
N SER A 137 4.40 -17.88 7.11
CA SER A 137 5.80 -18.13 6.72
C SER A 137 6.09 -17.85 5.24
N ASP A 138 5.08 -17.81 4.38
CA ASP A 138 5.25 -17.48 2.95
C ASP A 138 5.35 -15.96 2.71
N VAL A 139 4.99 -15.15 3.71
CA VAL A 139 4.93 -13.70 3.58
C VAL A 139 6.32 -13.10 3.70
N GLN A 140 6.84 -12.57 2.59
CA GLN A 140 8.04 -11.73 2.59
C GLN A 140 7.66 -10.27 2.84
N HIS A 141 8.35 -9.62 3.77
CA HIS A 141 8.08 -8.22 4.15
C HIS A 141 9.37 -7.45 4.49
N VAL A 142 9.21 -6.13 4.63
CA VAL A 142 10.32 -5.21 4.89
C VAL A 142 10.71 -5.20 6.38
N LEU A 143 12.02 -5.27 6.67
CA LEU A 143 12.53 -5.49 8.03
C LEU A 143 13.20 -4.27 8.67
N LEU A 144 13.55 -3.23 7.91
CA LEU A 144 14.21 -2.06 8.51
C LEU A 144 13.21 -1.27 9.37
N CYS A 145 13.72 -0.65 10.43
CA CYS A 145 12.95 0.21 11.33
C CYS A 145 11.62 -0.41 11.79
N SER A 146 11.62 -1.66 12.23
CA SER A 146 10.39 -2.40 12.63
C SER A 146 9.59 -1.74 13.76
N GLN A 147 10.19 -0.78 14.48
CA GLN A 147 9.56 -0.02 15.54
C GLN A 147 8.87 1.26 15.08
N VAL A 148 8.83 1.55 13.77
CA VAL A 148 8.07 2.68 13.21
C VAL A 148 6.82 2.21 12.49
N TRP A 149 5.74 3.00 12.58
CA TRP A 149 4.43 2.65 12.04
C TRP A 149 3.60 3.91 11.69
N PRO A 150 2.42 3.76 11.03
CA PRO A 150 1.58 4.91 10.68
C PRO A 150 1.21 5.86 11.83
N GLY A 151 1.18 5.36 13.06
CA GLY A 151 0.90 6.19 14.24
C GLY A 151 2.02 7.15 14.62
N ASP A 152 3.21 7.02 14.04
CA ASP A 152 4.32 7.96 14.25
C ASP A 152 4.29 9.15 13.26
N LEU A 153 3.32 9.19 12.34
CA LEU A 153 3.13 10.30 11.41
C LEU A 153 2.34 11.43 12.09
N ASP A 154 2.87 12.65 12.03
CA ASP A 154 2.16 13.81 12.54
C ASP A 154 1.06 14.31 11.58
N GLU A 155 0.28 15.29 12.05
CA GLU A 155 -0.84 15.83 11.30
C GLU A 155 -0.43 16.51 9.98
N GLU A 156 0.77 17.11 9.90
CA GLU A 156 1.26 17.70 8.66
C GLU A 156 1.50 16.61 7.61
N ALA A 157 2.21 15.53 8.00
CA ALA A 157 2.45 14.38 7.14
C ALA A 157 1.13 13.76 6.71
N ARG A 158 0.23 13.49 7.66
CA ARG A 158 -1.06 12.83 7.41
C ARG A 158 -1.94 13.63 6.46
N ARG A 159 -2.02 14.94 6.64
CA ARG A 159 -2.76 15.84 5.74
C ARG A 159 -2.22 15.79 4.30
N MET A 160 -0.90 15.76 4.11
CA MET A 160 -0.32 15.65 2.77
C MET A 160 -0.62 14.30 2.12
N VAL A 161 -0.52 13.20 2.88
CA VAL A 161 -0.87 11.86 2.38
C VAL A 161 -2.35 11.81 2.00
N ARG A 162 -3.27 12.31 2.84
CA ARG A 162 -4.70 12.38 2.50
C ARG A 162 -4.94 13.19 1.22
N LYS A 163 -4.21 14.29 1.01
CA LYS A 163 -4.31 15.08 -0.21
C LYS A 163 -3.92 14.28 -1.46
N VAL A 164 -2.84 13.49 -1.40
CA VAL A 164 -2.35 12.70 -2.54
C VAL A 164 -3.20 11.45 -2.78
N TYR A 165 -3.62 10.77 -1.71
CA TYR A 165 -4.22 9.43 -1.75
C TYR A 165 -5.69 9.38 -1.33
N TRP A 166 -6.44 10.49 -1.37
CA TRP A 166 -7.84 10.54 -0.91
C TRP A 166 -8.73 9.44 -1.53
N ARG A 167 -8.56 9.17 -2.84
CA ARG A 167 -9.30 8.12 -3.56
C ARG A 167 -8.99 6.71 -3.04
N ASP A 168 -7.76 6.46 -2.56
CA ASP A 168 -7.41 5.18 -1.97
C ASP A 168 -8.18 4.96 -0.65
N PHE A 169 -8.33 6.01 0.16
CA PHE A 169 -9.16 5.98 1.37
C PHE A 169 -10.64 5.74 1.04
N GLU A 170 -11.18 6.37 0.00
CA GLU A 170 -12.55 6.09 -0.45
C GLU A 170 -12.75 4.63 -0.87
N LEU A 171 -11.76 4.03 -1.56
CA LEU A 171 -11.83 2.62 -1.93
C LEU A 171 -11.78 1.69 -0.70
N LEU A 172 -10.97 2.01 0.30
CA LEU A 172 -10.92 1.27 1.56
C LEU A 172 -12.26 1.32 2.30
N CYS A 173 -12.88 2.51 2.39
CA CYS A 173 -14.22 2.67 2.94
C CYS A 173 -15.25 1.86 2.14
N LYS A 174 -15.26 2.03 0.81
CA LYS A 174 -16.22 1.38 -0.09
C LYS A 174 -16.19 -0.14 0.00
N TYR A 175 -14.99 -0.74 0.00
CA TYR A 175 -14.86 -2.19 -0.11
C TYR A 175 -14.75 -2.92 1.23
N PHE A 176 -14.23 -2.25 2.27
CA PHE A 176 -13.93 -2.90 3.54
C PHE A 176 -14.50 -2.17 4.77
N GLY A 177 -15.20 -1.05 4.58
CA GLY A 177 -15.80 -0.27 5.67
C GLY A 177 -14.79 0.55 6.49
N TYR A 178 -13.53 0.67 6.05
CA TYR A 178 -12.52 1.50 6.70
C TYR A 178 -12.70 2.96 6.29
N CYS A 179 -13.66 3.64 6.92
CA CYS A 179 -14.10 4.97 6.54
C CYS A 179 -13.48 6.10 7.36
N ASP A 180 -12.74 5.78 8.42
CA ASP A 180 -11.97 6.77 9.18
C ASP A 180 -10.59 6.93 8.51
N PRO A 181 -10.33 8.04 7.80
CA PRO A 181 -9.04 8.28 7.17
C PRO A 181 -7.95 8.58 8.19
N ASP A 182 -8.27 8.74 9.48
CA ASP A 182 -7.32 8.97 10.54
C ASP A 182 -6.98 7.70 11.34
N GLU A 183 -7.63 6.58 11.07
CA GLU A 183 -7.36 5.30 11.73
C GLU A 183 -5.92 4.85 11.47
N ASN A 184 -5.20 4.51 12.56
CA ASN A 184 -3.90 3.86 12.42
C ASN A 184 -4.06 2.37 12.15
N CYS A 185 -3.29 1.85 11.21
CA CYS A 185 -3.22 0.41 10.98
C CYS A 185 -1.81 -0.11 10.75
N CYS A 186 -1.63 -1.40 10.99
CA CYS A 186 -0.45 -2.16 10.61
C CYS A 186 -0.83 -3.64 10.41
N LEU A 187 0.01 -4.40 9.71
CA LEU A 187 -0.28 -5.81 9.39
C LEU A 187 0.07 -6.71 10.58
N TRP A 188 -0.78 -6.74 11.60
CA TRP A 188 -0.51 -7.40 12.89
C TRP A 188 -0.27 -8.91 12.81
N GLN A 189 -0.76 -9.57 11.76
CA GLN A 189 -0.53 -10.99 11.52
C GLN A 189 0.86 -11.26 10.93
N VAL A 190 1.48 -10.25 10.31
CA VAL A 190 2.79 -10.37 9.69
C VAL A 190 3.85 -9.96 10.72
N PRO A 191 4.78 -10.87 11.09
CA PRO A 191 5.80 -10.57 12.09
C PRO A 191 6.53 -9.26 11.80
N THR A 192 6.80 -8.45 12.82
CA THR A 192 7.54 -7.17 12.72
C THR A 192 6.89 -6.08 11.86
N MET A 193 5.71 -6.30 11.27
CA MET A 193 5.00 -5.24 10.53
C MET A 193 4.24 -4.27 11.44
N CYS A 194 3.97 -4.68 12.68
CA CYS A 194 3.54 -3.82 13.77
C CYS A 194 4.65 -3.72 14.84
N PRO A 195 4.91 -2.53 15.42
CA PRO A 195 5.80 -2.41 16.56
C PRO A 195 5.30 -3.21 17.76
N ASP A 196 6.21 -3.81 18.51
CA ASP A 196 5.85 -4.63 19.68
C ASP A 196 5.08 -3.81 20.73
N ARG A 197 5.44 -2.52 20.87
CA ARG A 197 4.73 -1.58 21.76
C ARG A 197 3.25 -1.42 21.41
N VAL A 198 2.89 -1.54 20.14
CA VAL A 198 1.51 -1.41 19.66
C VAL A 198 0.73 -2.70 19.92
N LEU A 199 1.37 -3.85 19.68
CA LEU A 199 0.78 -5.16 19.96
C LEU A 199 0.55 -5.38 21.47
N ALA A 200 1.49 -4.93 22.32
CA ALA A 200 1.37 -4.99 23.77
C ALA A 200 0.18 -4.18 24.32
N LEU A 201 -0.31 -3.19 23.57
CA LEU A 201 -1.51 -2.41 23.90
C LEU A 201 -2.82 -3.09 23.44
N GLY A 202 -2.75 -4.32 22.93
CA GLY A 202 -3.92 -5.11 22.51
C GLY A 202 -4.40 -4.82 21.09
N TYR A 203 -3.55 -4.26 20.22
CA TYR A 203 -3.91 -4.08 18.81
C TYR A 203 -3.94 -5.42 18.07
N HIS A 204 -5.12 -5.79 17.58
CA HIS A 204 -5.33 -6.99 16.76
C HIS A 204 -6.08 -6.67 15.46
N GLY A 205 -5.79 -5.52 14.86
CA GLY A 205 -6.32 -5.14 13.54
C GLY A 205 -7.71 -4.49 13.54
N THR A 206 -8.25 -4.16 14.70
CA THR A 206 -9.42 -3.28 14.86
C THR A 206 -8.96 -1.90 15.31
N ALA A 207 -9.68 -0.84 14.92
CA ALA A 207 -9.42 0.54 15.31
C ALA A 207 -8.97 0.63 16.77
N LEU A 208 -7.69 1.00 16.95
CA LEU A 208 -7.13 1.30 18.24
C LEU A 208 -7.76 2.64 18.64
N ASN A 209 -8.78 2.62 19.49
CA ASN A 209 -9.33 3.82 20.11
C ASN A 209 -8.29 4.38 21.11
N ILE A 210 -7.20 4.95 20.59
CA ILE A 210 -6.19 5.68 21.38
C ILE A 210 -6.66 7.12 21.64
N SER A 211 -7.98 7.38 21.62
CA SER A 211 -8.53 8.70 21.90
C SER A 211 -8.34 9.17 23.35
N ASN A 212 -7.61 8.42 24.22
CA ASN A 212 -7.56 8.73 25.65
C ASN A 212 -6.25 8.41 26.40
N ARG A 213 -5.06 8.40 25.78
CA ARG A 213 -3.81 8.37 26.57
C ARG A 213 -2.74 9.33 26.06
N ALA A 214 -2.81 10.53 26.65
CA ALA A 214 -1.72 11.46 26.98
C ALA A 214 -0.92 12.10 25.84
N ARG A 215 -1.08 13.44 25.79
CA ARG A 215 -0.01 14.39 25.44
C ARG A 215 1.23 14.14 26.30
#